data_AF-A0A5N5JU35-F1
#
_entry.id   AF-A0A5N5JU35-F1
#
_cell.length_a   1.000
_cell.length_b   1.000
_cell.length_c   1.000
_cell.angle_alpha   90.00
_cell.angle_beta   90.00
_cell.angle_gamma   90.00
#
_symmetry.space_group_name_H-M   'P 1'
#
loop_
_entity.id
_entity.type
_entity.pdbx_description
1 polymer ?
#
loop_
_entity_poly.entity_id
_entity_poly.type
_entity_poly.pdbx_seq_one_letter_code
_entity_poly.pdbx_strand_id
1 'polypeptide(L)'
;MPVDEVERVPEATTAVCSYQLYEMAPVAAFVERPVLRDAIREQLTRAADIKGVGPRKVGVWGLGGGGKSQLALSYLQHYRDDYDATFWIQAGQPASIDRDLLEIHRLLPHSAPLQSKGTEVVRQEFIDFLRYLPNSPNVHVVFTSRSSSAEKLSISRGVRVAELEEDQAVTLFFNHVAIPRTRGKIEDEVKSVVKELGYLALAVTIAASYVSETPRLGRNLPQYFEEFRRRRRQLLDRLPDELTDRYDHSVMTVWETSYSAVHNQPPEACRILTLLAFFNYEDIFLDLFGLRPDAGAGEATGRWTSVIKRHSLVQRQPGAESYSIHRLVHAWDRDRLEAKEVEAFCLAALEVLYRAAQHCGDAPEAKRRLVPHLKTNLDEVVGLEIEAEEEAIEIVDRIASIGIFTTDNGSWVEAAAMKKEVLEKRQKILGDEHPDTITALNNLASTLGDLGKLDEAAAKQAGDPDVLQATSGIQLS
;
A
#
# COMPACT_ATOMS: atom_id res chain seq x y z
N MET A 1 38.75 -58.03 2.09
CA MET A 1 39.15 -56.75 2.72
C MET A 1 38.18 -55.69 2.25
N PRO A 2 37.75 -54.79 3.14
CA PRO A 2 36.54 -54.01 2.96
C PRO A 2 36.75 -52.86 1.97
N VAL A 3 35.65 -52.53 1.29
CA VAL A 3 35.50 -51.40 0.37
C VAL A 3 35.37 -50.15 1.23
N ASP A 4 36.15 -49.12 0.89
CA ASP A 4 36.29 -47.86 1.61
C ASP A 4 34.95 -47.26 2.07
N GLU A 5 34.89 -46.92 3.36
CA GLU A 5 33.90 -46.03 3.94
C GLU A 5 33.99 -44.67 3.25
N VAL A 6 33.00 -44.34 2.42
CA VAL A 6 32.74 -42.96 2.03
C VAL A 6 32.23 -42.24 3.28
N GLU A 7 33.13 -41.53 3.97
CA GLU A 7 32.80 -40.53 4.98
C GLU A 7 31.70 -39.62 4.42
N ARG A 8 30.47 -39.78 4.95
CA ARG A 8 29.43 -38.76 4.78
C ARG A 8 29.89 -37.54 5.56
N VAL A 9 30.40 -36.53 4.84
CA VAL A 9 30.49 -35.18 5.38
C VAL A 9 29.08 -34.77 5.80
N PRO A 10 28.84 -34.39 7.06
CA PRO A 10 27.52 -33.90 7.46
C PRO A 10 27.26 -32.60 6.68
N GLU A 11 26.19 -32.59 5.87
CA GLU A 11 25.64 -31.34 5.36
C GLU A 11 25.32 -30.49 6.58
N ALA A 12 26.14 -29.46 6.81
CA ALA A 12 25.82 -28.43 7.78
C ALA A 12 24.50 -27.82 7.32
N THR A 13 23.41 -28.17 8.00
CA THR A 13 22.13 -27.49 7.90
C THR A 13 22.36 -26.06 8.37
N THR A 14 22.80 -25.19 7.46
CA THR A 14 22.85 -23.76 7.69
C THR A 14 21.42 -23.30 7.89
N ALA A 15 21.06 -23.05 9.14
CA ALA A 15 19.74 -22.55 9.51
C ALA A 15 19.42 -21.33 8.66
N VAL A 16 18.29 -21.39 7.93
CA VAL A 16 17.78 -20.22 7.21
C VAL A 16 17.37 -19.21 8.27
N CYS A 17 18.11 -18.11 8.38
CA CYS A 17 17.76 -17.05 9.32
C CYS A 17 16.39 -16.48 8.94
N SER A 18 15.46 -16.51 9.90
CA SER A 18 14.19 -15.80 9.79
C SER A 18 14.44 -14.28 9.78
N TYR A 19 13.43 -13.51 9.37
CA TYR A 19 13.40 -12.07 9.67
C TYR A 19 13.67 -11.81 11.17
N GLN A 20 14.13 -10.59 11.52
CA GLN A 20 14.18 -10.13 12.91
C GLN A 20 12.75 -9.98 13.48
N LEU A 21 12.19 -11.10 13.92
CA LEU A 21 10.79 -11.27 14.31
C LEU A 21 10.34 -10.47 15.53
N TYR A 22 11.27 -9.94 16.35
CA TYR A 22 10.90 -9.09 17.49
C TYR A 22 10.28 -7.74 17.04
N GLU A 23 10.51 -7.33 15.79
CA GLU A 23 9.90 -6.12 15.23
C GLU A 23 8.52 -6.37 14.62
N MET A 24 8.11 -7.64 14.46
CA MET A 24 6.89 -8.05 13.76
C MET A 24 5.83 -8.56 14.74
N ALA A 25 5.25 -7.62 15.49
CA ALA A 25 4.15 -7.87 16.42
C ALA A 25 2.85 -7.24 15.95
N PRO A 26 1.68 -7.79 16.36
CA PRO A 26 0.45 -7.02 16.35
C PRO A 26 0.66 -5.69 17.05
N VAL A 27 -0.09 -4.67 16.64
CA VAL A 27 -0.09 -3.38 17.34
C VAL A 27 -0.42 -3.58 18.81
N ALA A 28 0.19 -2.81 19.70
CA ALA A 28 0.05 -3.02 21.16
C ALA A 28 -1.40 -3.03 21.65
N ALA A 29 -2.30 -2.32 20.97
CA ALA A 29 -3.71 -2.27 21.30
C ALA A 29 -4.55 -3.43 20.71
N PHE A 30 -3.95 -4.30 19.89
CA PHE A 30 -4.63 -5.41 19.25
C PHE A 30 -5.29 -6.32 20.29
N VAL A 31 -6.56 -6.67 20.03
CA VAL A 31 -7.29 -7.62 20.86
C VAL A 31 -7.20 -8.99 20.21
N GLU A 32 -6.61 -9.92 20.93
CA GLU A 32 -6.46 -11.31 20.51
C GLU A 32 -7.80 -11.94 20.14
N ARG A 33 -7.81 -12.71 19.05
CA ARG A 33 -8.96 -13.50 18.60
C ARG A 33 -8.58 -14.98 18.50
N PRO A 34 -8.40 -15.69 19.64
CA PRO A 34 -7.86 -17.04 19.67
C PRO A 34 -8.63 -18.02 18.77
N VAL A 35 -9.96 -17.96 18.78
CA VAL A 35 -10.80 -18.83 17.95
C VAL A 35 -10.47 -18.69 16.46
N LEU A 36 -10.27 -17.46 15.96
CA LEU A 36 -9.94 -17.22 14.56
C LEU A 36 -8.48 -17.60 14.27
N ARG A 37 -7.56 -17.31 15.19
CA ARG A 37 -6.14 -17.63 15.06
C ARG A 37 -5.92 -19.15 15.02
N ASP A 38 -6.55 -19.87 15.94
CA ASP A 38 -6.43 -21.32 16.06
C ASP A 38 -7.14 -22.01 14.87
N ALA A 39 -8.17 -21.40 14.29
CA ALA A 39 -8.75 -21.85 13.03
C ALA A 39 -7.78 -21.76 11.83
N ILE A 40 -6.86 -20.78 11.81
CA ILE A 40 -5.77 -20.75 10.81
C ILE A 40 -4.87 -21.98 11.01
N ARG A 41 -4.49 -22.27 12.26
CA ARG A 41 -3.64 -23.43 12.59
C ARG A 41 -4.31 -24.73 12.18
N GLU A 42 -5.56 -24.94 12.58
CA GLU A 42 -6.32 -26.16 12.30
C GLU A 42 -6.38 -26.44 10.79
N GLN A 43 -6.63 -25.42 9.98
CA GLN A 43 -6.68 -25.58 8.52
C GLN A 43 -5.31 -25.92 7.92
N LEU A 44 -4.22 -25.38 8.46
CA LEU A 44 -2.86 -25.68 7.99
C LEU A 44 -2.37 -27.05 8.45
N THR A 45 -2.79 -27.54 9.61
CA THR A 45 -2.30 -28.80 10.18
C THR A 45 -3.21 -30.01 9.97
N ARG A 46 -4.45 -29.81 9.49
CA ARG A 46 -5.41 -30.91 9.28
C ARG A 46 -4.81 -32.02 8.42
N ALA A 47 -4.80 -33.24 8.97
CA ALA A 47 -4.18 -34.41 8.35
C ALA A 47 -4.98 -35.03 7.18
N ALA A 48 -6.15 -34.47 6.81
CA ALA A 48 -7.16 -35.23 6.07
C ALA A 48 -7.00 -35.30 4.54
N ASP A 49 -6.04 -34.60 3.92
CA ASP A 49 -5.80 -34.68 2.47
C ASP A 49 -4.30 -34.84 2.15
N ILE A 50 -3.71 -35.94 2.62
CA ILE A 50 -2.33 -36.36 2.30
C ILE A 50 -2.28 -36.86 0.84
N LYS A 51 -2.58 -35.97 -0.12
CA LYS A 51 -2.36 -36.15 -1.57
C LYS A 51 -2.04 -34.81 -2.28
N GLY A 52 -1.59 -33.79 -1.56
CA GLY A 52 -1.20 -32.50 -2.14
C GLY A 52 0.29 -32.42 -2.48
N VAL A 53 0.63 -32.15 -3.75
CA VAL A 53 2.01 -31.97 -4.25
C VAL A 53 2.49 -30.51 -4.05
N GLY A 54 2.00 -29.76 -3.05
CA GLY A 54 2.31 -28.33 -2.97
C GLY A 54 2.01 -27.64 -1.64
N PRO A 55 2.24 -26.31 -1.56
CA PRO A 55 2.15 -25.54 -0.33
C PRO A 55 0.74 -25.48 0.24
N ARG A 56 0.65 -25.46 1.57
CA ARG A 56 -0.59 -25.35 2.32
C ARG A 56 -1.00 -23.89 2.45
N LYS A 57 -2.16 -23.52 1.91
CA LYS A 57 -2.61 -22.12 1.83
C LYS A 57 -3.86 -21.88 2.67
N VAL A 58 -3.87 -20.81 3.47
CA VAL A 58 -5.05 -20.34 4.20
C VAL A 58 -5.21 -18.83 3.99
N GLY A 59 -6.37 -18.45 3.47
CA GLY A 59 -6.75 -17.06 3.27
C GLY A 59 -7.48 -16.50 4.49
N VAL A 60 -7.02 -15.38 5.01
CA VAL A 60 -7.69 -14.57 6.03
C VAL A 60 -8.37 -13.40 5.34
N TRP A 61 -9.71 -13.37 5.33
CA TRP A 61 -10.45 -12.45 4.44
C TRP A 61 -11.64 -11.75 5.10
N GLY A 62 -12.04 -10.60 4.57
CA GLY A 62 -13.08 -9.76 5.16
C GLY A 62 -12.93 -8.28 4.83
N LEU A 63 -13.88 -7.45 5.28
CA LEU A 63 -13.94 -6.02 4.98
C LEU A 63 -12.67 -5.26 5.39
N GLY A 64 -12.41 -4.12 4.73
CA GLY A 64 -11.30 -3.23 5.10
C GLY A 64 -11.41 -2.81 6.57
N GLY A 65 -10.28 -2.74 7.28
CA GLY A 65 -10.26 -2.29 8.68
C GLY A 65 -10.66 -3.34 9.73
N GLY A 66 -10.99 -4.59 9.34
CA GLY A 66 -11.35 -5.66 10.28
C GLY A 66 -10.20 -6.31 11.06
N GLY A 67 -8.93 -5.90 10.84
CA GLY A 67 -7.77 -6.44 11.57
C GLY A 67 -7.15 -7.73 11.01
N LYS A 68 -7.38 -8.06 9.73
CA LYS A 68 -6.85 -9.28 9.08
C LYS A 68 -5.33 -9.44 9.19
N SER A 69 -4.57 -8.39 8.85
CA SER A 69 -3.10 -8.41 8.93
C SER A 69 -2.61 -8.56 10.37
N GLN A 70 -3.34 -7.96 11.33
CA GLN A 70 -3.04 -8.10 12.76
C GLN A 70 -3.31 -9.52 13.26
N LEU A 71 -4.39 -10.17 12.78
CA LEU A 71 -4.65 -11.58 13.07
C LEU A 71 -3.57 -12.51 12.49
N ALA A 72 -3.07 -12.23 11.28
CA ALA A 72 -1.97 -12.99 10.68
C ALA A 72 -0.65 -12.82 11.47
N LEU A 73 -0.35 -11.60 11.94
CA LEU A 73 0.79 -11.35 12.84
C LEU A 73 0.63 -12.06 14.19
N SER A 74 -0.56 -12.06 14.77
CA SER A 74 -0.87 -12.78 16.02
C SER A 74 -0.68 -14.29 15.86
N TYR A 75 -1.14 -14.87 14.74
CA TYR A 75 -0.86 -16.26 14.40
C TYR A 75 0.64 -16.54 14.30
N LEU A 76 1.37 -15.70 13.55
CA LEU A 76 2.80 -15.85 13.33
C LEU A 76 3.57 -15.82 14.66
N GLN A 77 3.23 -14.91 15.56
CA GLN A 77 3.86 -14.83 16.88
C GLN A 77 3.54 -16.03 17.76
N HIS A 78 2.28 -16.46 17.78
CA HIS A 78 1.84 -17.53 18.67
C HIS A 78 2.38 -18.90 18.27
N TYR A 79 2.46 -19.18 16.97
CA TYR A 79 2.91 -20.46 16.42
C TYR A 79 4.29 -20.38 15.77
N ARG A 80 5.12 -19.38 16.14
CA ARG A 80 6.44 -19.17 15.55
C ARG A 80 7.33 -20.41 15.66
N ASP A 81 7.37 -21.02 16.83
CA ASP A 81 8.28 -22.12 17.16
C ASP A 81 7.93 -23.41 16.40
N ASP A 82 6.79 -23.43 15.72
CA ASP A 82 6.38 -24.53 14.83
C ASP A 82 7.05 -24.46 13.44
N TYR A 83 7.85 -23.41 13.16
CA TYR A 83 8.45 -23.17 11.85
C TYR A 83 9.95 -22.91 11.94
N ASP A 84 10.73 -23.54 11.05
CA ASP A 84 12.17 -23.31 10.93
C ASP A 84 12.50 -21.91 10.39
N ALA A 85 11.65 -21.38 9.51
CA ALA A 85 11.79 -20.04 8.94
C ALA A 85 10.40 -19.43 8.67
N THR A 86 10.31 -18.12 8.88
CA THR A 86 9.09 -17.35 8.62
C THR A 86 9.43 -16.07 7.89
N PHE A 87 8.57 -15.72 6.93
CA PHE A 87 8.73 -14.58 6.06
C PHE A 87 7.42 -13.80 5.97
N TRP A 88 7.53 -12.48 5.88
CA TRP A 88 6.39 -11.60 5.73
C TRP A 88 6.54 -10.81 4.44
N ILE A 89 5.51 -10.86 3.59
CA ILE A 89 5.53 -10.23 2.27
C ILE A 89 4.34 -9.27 2.18
N GLN A 90 4.62 -8.01 1.90
CA GLN A 90 3.65 -6.98 1.61
C GLN A 90 3.15 -7.14 0.17
N ALA A 91 2.11 -7.96 0.01
CA ALA A 91 1.51 -8.28 -1.29
C ALA A 91 0.48 -7.23 -1.77
N GLY A 92 0.65 -5.96 -1.39
CA GLY A 92 -0.22 -4.87 -1.83
C GLY A 92 0.03 -4.45 -3.27
N GLN A 93 1.29 -4.53 -3.73
CA GLN A 93 1.72 -4.17 -5.07
C GLN A 93 2.93 -4.99 -5.55
N PRO A 94 3.16 -5.14 -6.87
CA PRO A 94 4.30 -5.89 -7.41
C PRO A 94 5.67 -5.43 -6.90
N ALA A 95 5.90 -4.11 -6.80
CA ALA A 95 7.19 -3.57 -6.34
C ALA A 95 7.51 -3.97 -4.88
N SER A 96 6.50 -3.98 -4.01
CA SER A 96 6.65 -4.39 -2.60
C SER A 96 6.91 -5.89 -2.49
N ILE A 97 6.27 -6.70 -3.33
CA ILE A 97 6.53 -8.14 -3.43
C ILE A 97 7.98 -8.39 -3.86
N ASP A 98 8.45 -7.71 -4.90
CA ASP A 98 9.81 -7.88 -5.42
C ASP A 98 10.88 -7.50 -4.40
N ARG A 99 10.65 -6.40 -3.67
CA ARG A 99 11.53 -5.97 -2.58
C ARG A 99 11.64 -7.05 -1.51
N ASP A 100 10.50 -7.52 -1.00
CA ASP A 100 10.48 -8.50 0.09
C ASP A 100 11.04 -9.85 -0.37
N LEU A 101 10.77 -10.27 -1.62
CA LEU A 101 11.36 -11.48 -2.20
C LEU A 101 12.88 -11.39 -2.35
N LEU A 102 13.41 -10.25 -2.78
CA LEU A 102 14.86 -10.03 -2.86
C LEU A 102 15.51 -10.07 -1.48
N GLU A 103 14.84 -9.53 -0.47
CA GLU A 103 15.30 -9.60 0.92
C GLU A 103 15.33 -11.05 1.43
N ILE A 104 14.25 -11.81 1.20
CA ILE A 104 14.20 -13.25 1.52
C ILE A 104 15.32 -14.00 0.80
N HIS A 105 15.55 -13.72 -0.49
CA HIS A 105 16.62 -14.36 -1.26
C HIS A 105 18.01 -14.10 -0.66
N ARG A 106 18.27 -12.88 -0.17
CA ARG A 106 19.53 -12.53 0.51
C ARG A 106 19.73 -13.28 1.83
N LEU A 107 18.65 -13.71 2.49
CA LEU A 107 18.69 -14.48 3.73
C LEU A 107 18.91 -15.98 3.52
N LEU A 108 18.70 -16.49 2.30
CA LEU A 108 18.95 -17.89 1.98
C LEU A 108 20.47 -18.13 1.84
N PRO A 109 21.04 -19.15 2.52
CA PRO A 109 22.42 -19.54 2.28
C PRO A 109 22.60 -19.87 0.81
N HIS A 110 23.68 -19.39 0.18
CA HIS A 110 23.96 -19.53 -1.26
C HIS A 110 23.80 -20.97 -1.73
N SER A 111 22.60 -21.31 -2.21
CA SER A 111 22.36 -22.49 -3.01
C SER A 111 22.70 -22.14 -4.45
N ALA A 112 23.36 -23.08 -5.13
CA ALA A 112 23.94 -22.92 -6.46
C ALA A 112 23.03 -22.15 -7.45
N PRO A 113 23.60 -21.45 -8.44
CA PRO A 113 22.83 -20.70 -9.42
C PRO A 113 21.77 -21.61 -10.04
N LEU A 114 20.51 -21.19 -9.95
CA LEU A 114 19.40 -21.80 -10.66
C LEU A 114 19.79 -21.87 -12.14
N GLN A 115 20.14 -23.07 -12.61
CA GLN A 115 20.21 -23.33 -14.04
C GLN A 115 18.79 -23.12 -14.57
N SER A 116 18.55 -21.95 -15.15
CA SER A 116 17.37 -21.71 -15.97
C SER A 116 17.41 -22.67 -17.15
N LYS A 117 16.75 -23.81 -17.00
CA LYS A 117 16.37 -24.61 -18.17
C LYS A 117 15.36 -23.78 -18.96
N GLY A 118 15.80 -23.31 -20.11
CA GLY A 118 14.90 -22.92 -21.19
C GLY A 118 14.67 -21.42 -21.28
N THR A 119 15.21 -20.88 -22.36
CA THR A 119 14.89 -19.60 -22.98
C THR A 119 13.40 -19.55 -23.33
N GLU A 120 12.58 -19.05 -22.41
CA GLU A 120 11.31 -18.40 -22.75
C GLU A 120 11.22 -17.15 -21.91
N VAL A 121 11.59 -16.02 -22.53
CA VAL A 121 11.27 -14.68 -22.03
C VAL A 121 9.75 -14.54 -22.17
N VAL A 122 9.02 -15.08 -21.21
CA VAL A 122 7.58 -14.85 -21.10
C VAL A 122 7.41 -13.45 -20.57
N ARG A 123 7.08 -12.52 -21.48
CA ARG A 123 6.41 -11.26 -21.19
C ARG A 123 5.14 -11.57 -20.39
N GLN A 124 5.21 -11.50 -19.06
CA GLN A 124 4.02 -11.53 -18.21
C GLN A 124 4.21 -10.52 -17.07
N GLU A 125 3.33 -9.52 -17.04
CA GLU A 125 3.19 -8.44 -16.06
C GLU A 125 2.80 -8.93 -14.64
N PHE A 126 3.03 -10.21 -14.33
CA PHE A 126 2.74 -10.81 -13.04
C PHE A 126 3.84 -11.80 -12.68
N ILE A 127 4.58 -11.48 -11.62
CA ILE A 127 5.45 -12.46 -10.95
C ILE A 127 4.53 -13.40 -10.17
N ASP A 128 4.30 -14.59 -10.74
CA ASP A 128 3.58 -15.65 -10.06
C ASP A 128 4.45 -16.18 -8.90
N PHE A 129 4.20 -15.62 -7.72
CA PHE A 129 4.82 -16.01 -6.44
C PHE A 129 4.83 -17.53 -6.21
N LEU A 130 3.85 -18.25 -6.76
CA LEU A 130 3.74 -19.70 -6.61
C LEU A 130 4.87 -20.47 -7.29
N ARG A 131 5.59 -19.85 -8.24
CA ARG A 131 6.77 -20.45 -8.90
C ARG A 131 8.03 -20.38 -8.04
N TYR A 132 8.07 -19.49 -7.06
CA TYR A 132 9.23 -19.26 -6.18
C TYR A 132 9.07 -19.94 -4.82
N LEU A 133 7.84 -20.29 -4.42
CA LEU A 133 7.63 -21.11 -3.25
C LEU A 133 8.12 -22.55 -3.51
N PRO A 134 8.87 -23.17 -2.58
CA PRO A 134 9.16 -24.59 -2.66
C PRO A 134 7.84 -25.33 -2.79
N ASN A 135 7.69 -26.10 -3.86
CA ASN A 135 6.48 -26.87 -4.11
C ASN A 135 6.46 -28.09 -3.17
N SER A 136 6.15 -27.83 -1.89
CA SER A 136 6.30 -28.76 -0.78
C SER A 136 5.14 -28.63 0.21
N PRO A 137 4.63 -29.74 0.73
CA PRO A 137 3.58 -29.74 1.76
C PRO A 137 4.06 -29.18 3.11
N ASN A 138 5.37 -28.95 3.28
CA ASN A 138 5.96 -28.34 4.47
C ASN A 138 5.95 -26.80 4.43
N VAL A 139 5.56 -26.21 3.29
CA VAL A 139 5.43 -24.76 3.17
C VAL A 139 4.00 -24.36 3.53
N HIS A 140 3.85 -23.56 4.56
CA HIS A 140 2.58 -22.96 4.96
C HIS A 140 2.51 -21.49 4.51
N VAL A 141 1.41 -21.11 3.89
CA VAL A 141 1.16 -19.77 3.36
C VAL A 141 -0.12 -19.24 3.99
N VAL A 142 0.01 -18.17 4.76
CA VAL A 142 -1.12 -17.38 5.24
C VAL A 142 -1.15 -16.09 4.43
N PHE A 143 -2.28 -15.80 3.79
CA PHE A 143 -2.44 -14.58 3.00
C PHE A 143 -3.68 -13.81 3.45
N THR A 144 -3.65 -12.48 3.35
CA THR A 144 -4.79 -11.64 3.72
C THR A 144 -5.45 -11.04 2.49
N SER A 145 -6.79 -10.94 2.47
CA SER A 145 -7.51 -10.36 1.32
C SER A 145 -8.81 -9.67 1.73
N ARG A 146 -9.29 -8.74 0.90
CA ARG A 146 -10.65 -8.17 1.03
C ARG A 146 -11.68 -8.94 0.20
N SER A 147 -11.23 -9.74 -0.75
CA SER A 147 -12.11 -10.50 -1.63
C SER A 147 -12.47 -11.83 -0.99
N SER A 148 -13.75 -12.19 -1.06
CA SER A 148 -14.22 -13.55 -0.73
C SER A 148 -13.62 -14.62 -1.64
N SER A 149 -13.04 -14.25 -2.80
CA SER A 149 -12.29 -15.19 -3.66
C SER A 149 -11.11 -15.85 -2.94
N ALA A 150 -10.63 -15.29 -1.83
CA ALA A 150 -9.65 -15.92 -0.95
C ALA A 150 -10.11 -17.28 -0.38
N GLU A 151 -11.42 -17.49 -0.26
CA GLU A 151 -12.00 -18.78 0.12
C GLU A 151 -11.58 -19.87 -0.88
N LYS A 152 -11.66 -19.59 -2.19
CA LYS A 152 -11.32 -20.54 -3.25
C LYS A 152 -9.82 -20.86 -3.35
N LEU A 153 -8.97 -19.95 -2.88
CA LEU A 153 -7.51 -20.09 -2.88
C LEU A 153 -6.97 -20.79 -1.63
N SER A 154 -7.83 -21.01 -0.64
CA SER A 154 -7.50 -21.71 0.59
C SER A 154 -7.64 -23.22 0.41
N ILE A 155 -6.91 -24.01 1.19
CA ILE A 155 -7.08 -25.48 1.23
C ILE A 155 -8.51 -25.86 1.62
N SER A 156 -9.10 -25.08 2.51
CA SER A 156 -10.49 -25.21 2.91
C SER A 156 -11.25 -23.90 2.66
N ARG A 157 -11.96 -23.34 3.65
CA ARG A 157 -12.73 -22.09 3.48
C ARG A 157 -11.95 -20.81 3.83
N GLY A 158 -10.73 -20.96 4.36
CA GLY A 158 -10.02 -19.84 4.95
C GLY A 158 -10.69 -19.36 6.24
N VAL A 159 -10.28 -18.19 6.74
CA VAL A 159 -10.79 -17.59 7.97
C VAL A 159 -11.40 -16.22 7.64
N ARG A 160 -12.72 -16.11 7.80
CA ARG A 160 -13.43 -14.83 7.63
C ARG A 160 -13.28 -13.98 8.89
N VAL A 161 -12.72 -12.79 8.73
CA VAL A 161 -12.61 -11.77 9.77
C VAL A 161 -13.78 -10.80 9.60
N ALA A 162 -14.75 -10.94 10.48
CA ALA A 162 -15.90 -10.05 10.61
C ALA A 162 -15.63 -8.96 11.67
N GLU A 163 -16.68 -8.20 11.99
CA GLU A 163 -16.71 -7.24 13.09
C GLU A 163 -16.23 -7.86 14.41
N LEU A 164 -15.82 -7.01 15.34
CA LEU A 164 -15.43 -7.45 16.68
C LEU A 164 -16.66 -7.88 17.48
N GLU A 165 -16.49 -8.84 18.37
CA GLU A 165 -17.48 -9.07 19.42
C GLU A 165 -17.54 -7.85 20.36
N GLU A 166 -18.67 -7.65 21.04
CA GLU A 166 -18.85 -6.47 21.91
C GLU A 166 -17.73 -6.34 22.94
N ASP A 167 -17.38 -7.41 23.65
CA ASP A 167 -16.30 -7.39 24.65
C ASP A 167 -14.92 -7.12 24.02
N GLN A 168 -14.69 -7.64 22.81
CA GLN A 168 -13.45 -7.38 22.05
C GLN A 168 -13.36 -5.90 21.67
N ALA A 169 -14.46 -5.30 21.20
CA ALA A 169 -14.51 -3.90 20.83
C ALA A 169 -14.35 -2.97 22.04
N VAL A 170 -15.00 -3.29 23.17
CA VAL A 170 -14.83 -2.56 24.44
C VAL A 170 -13.38 -2.65 24.92
N THR A 171 -12.77 -3.84 24.88
CA THR A 171 -11.37 -4.03 25.25
C THR A 171 -10.45 -3.23 24.35
N LEU A 172 -10.67 -3.24 23.03
CA LEU A 172 -9.90 -2.46 22.07
C LEU A 172 -9.98 -0.96 22.39
N PHE A 173 -11.17 -0.45 22.70
CA PHE A 173 -11.36 0.94 23.08
C PHE A 173 -10.52 1.30 24.33
N PHE A 174 -10.59 0.49 25.39
CA PHE A 174 -9.81 0.73 26.62
C PHE A 174 -8.31 0.53 26.44
N ASN A 175 -7.84 -0.28 25.49
CA ASN A 175 -6.42 -0.41 25.18
C ASN A 175 -5.80 0.89 24.64
N HIS A 176 -6.62 1.74 23.99
CA HIS A 176 -6.18 3.01 23.42
C HIS A 176 -6.34 4.21 24.35
N VAL A 177 -7.24 4.12 25.34
CA VAL A 177 -7.54 5.22 26.26
C VAL A 177 -6.84 4.98 27.60
N ALA A 178 -6.20 6.01 28.15
CA ALA A 178 -5.54 5.95 29.47
C ALA A 178 -6.54 5.93 30.66
N ILE A 179 -7.69 5.26 30.51
CA ILE A 179 -8.73 5.10 31.53
C ILE A 179 -8.78 3.62 31.92
N PRO A 180 -8.65 3.27 33.22
CA PRO A 180 -8.78 1.89 33.66
C PRO A 180 -10.18 1.34 33.35
N ARG A 181 -10.22 0.14 32.76
CA ARG A 181 -11.47 -0.60 32.58
C ARG A 181 -12.05 -0.94 33.96
N THR A 182 -13.11 -0.27 34.34
CA THR A 182 -13.83 -0.48 35.60
C THR A 182 -15.27 -0.81 35.33
N ARG A 183 -15.82 -1.80 36.04
CA ARG A 183 -17.24 -2.15 35.94
C ARG A 183 -18.08 -0.99 36.45
N GLY A 184 -19.02 -0.53 35.64
CA GLY A 184 -19.94 0.55 35.99
C GLY A 184 -20.30 1.43 34.80
N LYS A 185 -20.75 2.65 35.09
CA LYS A 185 -21.32 3.58 34.10
C LYS A 185 -20.42 3.85 32.88
N ILE A 186 -19.10 3.94 33.09
CA ILE A 186 -18.14 4.21 32.00
C ILE A 186 -18.08 3.04 31.02
N GLU A 187 -18.09 1.79 31.50
CA GLU A 187 -18.08 0.62 30.62
C GLU A 187 -19.39 0.49 29.83
N ASP A 188 -20.52 0.82 30.43
CA ASP A 188 -21.83 0.85 29.74
C ASP A 188 -21.90 1.96 28.68
N GLU A 189 -21.28 3.11 28.93
CA GLU A 189 -21.10 4.18 27.95
C GLU A 189 -20.22 3.72 26.79
N VAL A 190 -19.06 3.09 27.06
CA VAL A 190 -18.18 2.54 26.01
C VAL A 190 -18.88 1.46 25.19
N LYS A 191 -19.66 0.56 25.82
CA LYS A 191 -20.49 -0.43 25.09
C LYS A 191 -21.44 0.24 24.11
N SER A 192 -22.06 1.34 24.53
CA SER A 192 -22.91 2.15 23.65
C SER A 192 -22.10 2.75 22.50
N VAL A 193 -20.88 3.26 22.76
CA VAL A 193 -19.99 3.83 21.73
C VAL A 193 -19.67 2.78 20.68
N VAL A 194 -19.12 1.64 21.09
CA VAL A 194 -18.63 0.63 20.14
C VAL A 194 -19.76 0.03 19.31
N LYS A 195 -20.97 -0.02 19.87
CA LYS A 195 -22.19 -0.39 19.15
C LYS A 195 -22.53 0.60 18.04
N GLU A 196 -22.45 1.90 18.30
CA GLU A 196 -22.68 2.93 17.26
C GLU A 196 -21.59 3.00 16.20
N LEU A 197 -20.39 2.50 16.52
CA LEU A 197 -19.28 2.34 15.59
C LEU A 197 -19.35 1.04 14.77
N GLY A 198 -20.43 0.28 14.90
CA GLY A 198 -20.65 -0.98 14.17
C GLY A 198 -19.64 -2.07 14.53
N TYR A 199 -18.99 -1.98 15.69
CA TYR A 199 -17.95 -2.91 16.14
C TYR A 199 -16.78 -3.08 15.14
N LEU A 200 -16.55 -2.08 14.27
CA LEU A 200 -15.45 -2.08 13.33
C LEU A 200 -14.15 -1.72 14.04
N ALA A 201 -13.15 -2.61 14.01
CA ALA A 201 -11.88 -2.41 14.70
C ALA A 201 -11.22 -1.06 14.34
N LEU A 202 -11.19 -0.71 13.06
CA LEU A 202 -10.69 0.59 12.60
C LEU A 202 -11.46 1.78 13.21
N ALA A 203 -12.80 1.74 13.20
CA ALA A 203 -13.61 2.84 13.71
C ALA A 203 -13.41 3.01 15.23
N VAL A 204 -13.35 1.90 15.96
CA VAL A 204 -13.08 1.87 17.40
C VAL A 204 -11.69 2.42 17.71
N THR A 205 -10.66 2.01 16.97
CA THR A 205 -9.28 2.52 17.15
C THR A 205 -9.19 4.03 16.94
N ILE A 206 -9.76 4.56 15.84
CA ILE A 206 -9.72 6.00 15.56
C ILE A 206 -10.49 6.78 16.63
N ALA A 207 -11.69 6.32 17.01
CA ALA A 207 -12.50 6.94 18.06
C ALA A 207 -11.77 6.97 19.40
N ALA A 208 -11.21 5.83 19.82
CA ALA A 208 -10.52 5.70 21.10
C ALA A 208 -9.24 6.55 21.15
N SER A 209 -8.45 6.56 20.06
CA SER A 209 -7.31 7.46 19.91
C SER A 209 -7.73 8.93 20.04
N TYR A 210 -8.82 9.35 19.37
CA TYR A 210 -9.31 10.72 19.48
C TYR A 210 -9.75 11.09 20.91
N VAL A 211 -10.46 10.20 21.60
CA VAL A 211 -10.85 10.39 23.01
C VAL A 211 -9.63 10.50 23.92
N SER A 212 -8.61 9.66 23.70
CA SER A 212 -7.35 9.70 24.47
C SER A 212 -6.60 11.03 24.29
N GLU A 213 -6.52 11.52 23.05
CA GLU A 213 -5.86 12.79 22.72
C GLU A 213 -6.66 14.03 23.12
N THR A 214 -7.93 13.85 23.53
CA THR A 214 -8.82 14.95 23.92
C THR A 214 -9.23 14.81 25.40
N PRO A 215 -8.44 15.32 26.37
CA PRO A 215 -8.65 15.06 27.79
C PRO A 215 -10.05 15.40 28.34
N ARG A 216 -10.73 16.39 27.76
CA ARG A 216 -12.13 16.73 28.12
C ARG A 216 -13.11 15.59 27.82
N LEU A 217 -12.89 14.85 26.73
CA LEU A 217 -13.75 13.75 26.29
C LEU A 217 -13.47 12.47 27.06
N GLY A 218 -12.22 12.21 27.42
CA GLY A 218 -11.87 11.10 28.33
C GLY A 218 -12.54 11.22 29.70
N ARG A 219 -12.82 12.45 30.17
CA ARG A 219 -13.54 12.68 31.43
C ARG A 219 -15.07 12.65 31.28
N ASN A 220 -15.59 12.73 30.06
CA ASN A 220 -17.02 12.85 29.76
C ASN A 220 -17.34 12.21 28.39
N LEU A 221 -17.41 10.87 28.35
CA LEU A 221 -17.76 10.12 27.13
C LEU A 221 -19.13 10.50 26.52
N PRO A 222 -20.18 10.82 27.31
CA PRO A 222 -21.43 11.31 26.75
C PRO A 222 -21.26 12.56 25.86
N GLN A 223 -20.33 13.45 26.22
CA GLN A 223 -20.02 14.62 25.40
C GLN A 223 -19.40 14.24 24.04
N TYR A 224 -18.52 13.22 24.02
CA TYR A 224 -18.00 12.68 22.76
C TYR A 224 -19.13 12.14 21.89
N PHE A 225 -20.11 11.49 22.50
CA PHE A 225 -21.28 10.93 21.82
C PHE A 225 -22.15 11.99 21.14
N GLU A 226 -22.43 13.09 21.83
CA GLU A 226 -23.15 14.22 21.26
C GLU A 226 -22.38 14.85 20.10
N GLU A 227 -21.06 15.00 20.26
CA GLU A 227 -20.18 15.51 19.21
C GLU A 227 -20.17 14.60 17.98
N PHE A 228 -20.01 13.28 18.19
CA PHE A 228 -20.03 12.25 17.16
C PHE A 228 -21.36 12.23 16.39
N ARG A 229 -22.50 12.15 17.08
CA ARG A 229 -23.82 12.13 16.44
C ARG A 229 -24.14 13.44 15.71
N ARG A 230 -23.72 14.57 16.26
CA ARG A 230 -23.85 15.88 15.60
C ARG A 230 -23.02 15.91 14.31
N ARG A 231 -21.77 15.45 14.36
CA ARG A 231 -20.89 15.42 13.19
C ARG A 231 -21.38 14.45 12.12
N ARG A 232 -21.86 13.26 12.53
CA ARG A 232 -22.48 12.28 11.62
C ARG A 232 -23.64 12.91 10.84
N ARG A 233 -24.56 13.60 11.53
CA ARG A 233 -25.68 14.30 10.87
C ARG A 233 -25.18 15.35 9.86
N GLN A 234 -24.27 16.21 10.28
CA GLN A 234 -23.70 17.25 9.41
C GLN A 234 -23.01 16.67 8.16
N LEU A 235 -22.34 15.52 8.29
CA LEU A 235 -21.71 14.84 7.17
C LEU A 235 -22.75 14.25 6.21
N LEU A 236 -23.73 13.52 6.75
CA LEU A 236 -24.80 12.93 5.95
C LEU A 236 -25.66 13.99 5.24
N ASP A 237 -25.83 15.17 5.85
CA ASP A 237 -26.58 16.27 5.24
C ASP A 237 -25.83 16.95 4.08
N ARG A 238 -24.48 16.90 4.07
CA ARG A 238 -23.63 17.54 3.06
C ARG A 238 -23.29 16.60 1.90
N LEU A 239 -23.21 15.29 2.16
CA LEU A 239 -22.65 14.34 1.21
C LEU A 239 -23.69 13.83 0.22
N PRO A 240 -23.32 13.67 -1.07
CA PRO A 240 -24.15 12.97 -2.05
C PRO A 240 -24.42 11.53 -1.61
N ASP A 241 -25.62 11.04 -1.93
CA ASP A 241 -26.07 9.67 -1.61
C ASP A 241 -25.08 8.59 -2.13
N GLU A 242 -24.46 8.85 -3.29
CA GLU A 242 -23.47 7.96 -3.92
C GLU A 242 -22.20 7.76 -3.06
N LEU A 243 -21.76 8.79 -2.33
CA LEU A 243 -20.61 8.69 -1.43
C LEU A 243 -21.00 8.03 -0.11
N THR A 244 -22.24 8.26 0.36
CA THR A 244 -22.73 7.63 1.58
C THR A 244 -22.89 6.11 1.44
N ASP A 245 -23.24 5.60 0.26
CA ASP A 245 -23.34 4.16 0.02
C ASP A 245 -21.97 3.47 -0.13
N ARG A 246 -20.92 4.23 -0.47
CA ARG A 246 -19.57 3.70 -0.73
C ARG A 246 -18.79 3.41 0.56
N TYR A 247 -19.09 4.13 1.65
CA TYR A 247 -18.27 4.15 2.86
C TYR A 247 -19.10 3.87 4.11
N ASP A 248 -18.50 3.17 5.09
CA ASP A 248 -19.12 3.04 6.39
C ASP A 248 -19.16 4.38 7.13
N HIS A 249 -20.36 4.86 7.46
CA HIS A 249 -20.56 6.16 8.10
C HIS A 249 -19.81 6.29 9.42
N SER A 250 -19.62 5.20 10.16
CA SER A 250 -18.87 5.23 11.42
C SER A 250 -17.41 5.55 11.17
N VAL A 251 -16.80 4.89 10.19
CA VAL A 251 -15.39 5.12 9.81
C VAL A 251 -15.18 6.55 9.33
N MET A 252 -16.06 7.06 8.46
CA MET A 252 -15.97 8.45 7.97
C MET A 252 -16.15 9.46 9.11
N THR A 253 -17.15 9.24 9.98
CA THR A 253 -17.45 10.17 11.07
C THR A 253 -16.29 10.25 12.05
N VAL A 254 -15.73 9.11 12.49
CA VAL A 254 -14.60 9.11 13.44
C VAL A 254 -13.35 9.72 12.82
N TRP A 255 -13.15 9.50 11.52
CA TRP A 255 -12.06 10.12 10.78
C TRP A 255 -12.23 11.64 10.76
N GLU A 256 -13.40 12.14 10.37
CA GLU A 256 -13.70 13.58 10.29
C GLU A 256 -13.54 14.29 11.65
N THR A 257 -13.98 13.65 12.74
CA THR A 257 -13.77 14.17 14.09
C THR A 257 -12.28 14.22 14.46
N SER A 258 -11.53 13.19 14.09
CA SER A 258 -10.09 13.12 14.37
C SER A 258 -9.29 14.09 13.52
N TYR A 259 -9.62 14.22 12.23
CA TYR A 259 -9.03 15.17 11.31
C TYR A 259 -9.27 16.62 11.78
N SER A 260 -10.50 16.95 12.19
CA SER A 260 -10.83 18.26 12.76
C SER A 260 -10.06 18.55 14.04
N ALA A 261 -9.75 17.52 14.84
CA ALA A 261 -8.94 17.65 16.04
C ALA A 261 -7.47 17.94 15.72
N VAL A 262 -6.92 17.24 14.73
CA VAL A 262 -5.57 17.49 14.19
C VAL A 262 -5.47 18.90 13.60
N HIS A 263 -6.54 19.40 12.99
CA HIS A 263 -6.59 20.76 12.42
C HIS A 263 -6.39 21.86 13.47
N ASN A 264 -6.75 21.60 14.73
CA ASN A 264 -6.51 22.53 15.83
C ASN A 264 -5.07 22.47 16.39
N GLN A 265 -4.21 21.62 15.81
CA GLN A 265 -2.76 21.56 16.07
C GLN A 265 -2.01 22.24 14.89
N PRO A 266 -0.68 22.10 14.67
CA PRO A 266 -0.03 22.88 13.62
C PRO A 266 -0.65 22.55 12.26
N PRO A 267 -1.11 23.57 11.48
CA PRO A 267 -1.89 23.39 10.26
C PRO A 267 -1.16 22.59 9.17
N GLU A 268 0.16 22.44 9.30
CA GLU A 268 1.01 21.57 8.50
C GLU A 268 0.58 20.10 8.56
N ALA A 269 0.11 19.60 9.71
CA ALA A 269 -0.22 18.17 9.87
C ALA A 269 -1.43 17.75 9.03
N CYS A 270 -2.50 18.55 9.01
CA CYS A 270 -3.66 18.31 8.16
C CYS A 270 -3.34 18.47 6.67
N ARG A 271 -2.50 19.45 6.32
CA ARG A 271 -2.05 19.65 4.94
C ARG A 271 -1.26 18.44 4.44
N ILE A 272 -0.32 17.92 5.25
CA ILE A 272 0.43 16.72 4.91
C ILE A 272 -0.50 15.51 4.82
N LEU A 273 -1.43 15.33 5.77
CA LEU A 273 -2.37 14.21 5.72
C LEU A 273 -3.23 14.23 4.43
N THR A 274 -3.75 15.41 4.07
CA THR A 274 -4.51 15.59 2.82
C THR A 274 -3.64 15.37 1.59
N LEU A 275 -2.40 15.87 1.62
CA LEU A 275 -1.42 15.69 0.56
C LEU A 275 -1.14 14.19 0.32
N LEU A 276 -1.04 13.37 1.38
CA LEU A 276 -0.82 11.93 1.30
C LEU A 276 -1.94 11.17 0.59
N ALA A 277 -3.14 11.74 0.47
CA ALA A 277 -4.23 11.14 -0.32
C ALA A 277 -3.90 11.04 -1.82
N PHE A 278 -2.92 11.82 -2.29
CA PHE A 278 -2.43 11.84 -3.67
C PHE A 278 -1.14 11.04 -3.87
N PHE A 279 -0.68 10.35 -2.83
CA PHE A 279 0.42 9.39 -2.86
C PHE A 279 -0.15 7.98 -2.84
N ASN A 280 0.69 6.99 -3.16
CA ASN A 280 0.37 5.63 -2.81
C ASN A 280 0.14 5.49 -1.29
N TYR A 281 -0.90 4.74 -0.91
CA TYR A 281 -1.29 4.56 0.49
C TYR A 281 -0.40 3.57 1.26
N GLU A 282 0.50 2.88 0.58
CA GLU A 282 1.53 2.00 1.16
C GLU A 282 2.94 2.58 0.97
N ASP A 283 3.87 2.12 1.79
CA ASP A 283 5.30 2.44 1.75
C ASP A 283 5.63 3.95 1.72
N ILE A 284 4.89 4.78 2.45
CA ILE A 284 5.17 6.22 2.57
C ILE A 284 6.42 6.40 3.43
N PHE A 285 7.58 6.70 2.81
CA PHE A 285 8.86 6.89 3.51
C PHE A 285 9.27 8.36 3.61
N LEU A 286 10.11 8.69 4.60
CA LEU A 286 10.43 10.09 4.92
C LEU A 286 11.24 10.80 3.84
N ASP A 287 12.09 10.07 3.10
CA ASP A 287 12.87 10.64 2.00
C ASP A 287 12.00 11.18 0.85
N LEU A 288 10.73 10.75 0.72
CA LEU A 288 9.77 11.34 -0.22
C LEU A 288 9.67 12.86 -0.06
N PHE A 289 9.84 13.36 1.17
CA PHE A 289 9.70 14.77 1.50
C PHE A 289 11.05 15.51 1.52
N GLY A 290 12.14 14.87 1.10
CA GLY A 290 13.50 15.43 1.19
C GLY A 290 14.01 15.57 2.63
N LEU A 291 13.40 14.86 3.58
CA LEU A 291 13.69 14.96 5.01
C LEU A 291 14.75 13.92 5.40
N ARG A 292 16.01 14.16 5.01
CA ARG A 292 17.13 13.35 5.49
C ARG A 292 17.39 13.60 6.99
N PRO A 293 17.78 12.58 7.78
CA PRO A 293 18.07 12.74 9.21
C PRO A 293 19.17 13.76 9.54
N ASP A 294 20.04 14.08 8.57
CA ASP A 294 21.32 14.74 8.83
C ASP A 294 21.26 16.28 8.91
N ALA A 295 20.11 16.89 8.63
CA ALA A 295 20.02 18.34 8.44
C ALA A 295 18.98 19.02 9.36
N GLY A 296 19.05 18.86 10.68
CA GLY A 296 18.22 19.63 11.64
C GLY A 296 16.69 19.51 11.48
N ALA A 297 16.23 18.72 10.50
CA ALA A 297 14.84 18.50 10.11
C ALA A 297 14.13 17.51 11.05
N GLY A 298 14.87 16.81 11.92
CA GLY A 298 14.32 15.86 12.89
C GLY A 298 13.22 16.45 13.77
N GLU A 299 13.27 17.74 14.10
CA GLU A 299 12.21 18.40 14.87
C GLU A 299 10.93 18.66 14.07
N ALA A 300 11.02 19.06 12.80
CA ALA A 300 9.84 19.37 11.98
C ALA A 300 9.14 18.09 11.50
N THR A 301 9.92 17.10 11.06
CA THR A 301 9.41 15.77 10.63
C THR A 301 8.85 14.99 11.81
N GLY A 302 9.48 15.09 12.98
CA GLY A 302 8.99 14.49 14.21
C GLY A 302 7.65 15.09 14.66
N ARG A 303 7.44 16.40 14.49
CA ARG A 303 6.21 17.08 14.93
C ARG A 303 4.98 16.55 14.21
N TRP A 304 4.89 16.63 12.88
CA TRP A 304 3.67 16.18 12.18
C TRP A 304 3.49 14.66 12.24
N THR A 305 4.57 13.87 12.11
CA THR A 305 4.45 12.40 12.21
C THR A 305 3.96 11.99 13.59
N SER A 306 4.40 12.65 14.67
CA SER A 306 3.92 12.37 16.02
C SER A 306 2.43 12.68 16.19
N VAL A 307 1.96 13.80 15.64
CA VAL A 307 0.55 14.21 15.70
C VAL A 307 -0.33 13.20 14.97
N ILE A 308 0.00 12.84 13.73
CA ILE A 308 -0.84 11.94 12.94
C ILE A 308 -0.82 10.50 13.51
N LYS A 309 0.31 10.06 14.07
CA LYS A 309 0.42 8.76 14.76
C LYS A 309 -0.46 8.65 16.00
N ARG A 310 -0.53 9.70 16.81
CA ARG A 310 -1.35 9.73 18.03
C ARG A 310 -2.84 9.50 17.75
N HIS A 311 -3.31 10.01 16.62
CA HIS A 311 -4.69 9.82 16.16
C HIS A 311 -4.92 8.50 15.39
N SER A 312 -3.92 7.62 15.29
CA SER A 312 -4.00 6.34 14.55
C SER A 312 -4.44 6.47 13.08
N LEU A 313 -4.17 7.62 12.44
CA LEU A 313 -4.54 7.88 11.04
C LEU A 313 -3.49 7.32 10.05
N VAL A 314 -2.26 7.14 10.52
CA VAL A 314 -1.14 6.55 9.78
C VAL A 314 -0.49 5.46 10.62
N GLN A 315 -0.18 4.32 10.00
CA GLN A 315 0.44 3.17 10.65
C GLN A 315 1.88 2.97 10.16
N ARG A 316 2.83 2.83 11.09
CA ARG A 316 4.21 2.41 10.76
C ARG A 316 4.22 0.94 10.33
N GLN A 317 4.90 0.64 9.23
CA GLN A 317 5.05 -0.75 8.77
C GLN A 317 6.11 -1.48 9.64
N PRO A 318 5.85 -2.71 10.09
CA PRO A 318 6.85 -3.52 10.80
C PRO A 318 8.08 -3.79 9.93
N GLY A 319 9.28 -3.63 10.49
CA GLY A 319 10.55 -3.87 9.78
C GLY A 319 10.91 -2.87 8.67
N ALA A 320 10.08 -1.86 8.41
CA ALA A 320 10.34 -0.85 7.39
C ALA A 320 10.34 0.58 7.97
N GLU A 321 11.20 1.45 7.43
CA GLU A 321 11.17 2.89 7.68
C GLU A 321 10.09 3.60 6.84
N SER A 322 8.89 3.01 6.81
CA SER A 322 7.77 3.54 6.05
C SER A 322 6.45 3.43 6.78
N TYR A 323 5.49 4.16 6.25
CA TYR A 323 4.17 4.32 6.79
C TYR A 323 3.13 3.87 5.77
N SER A 324 1.93 3.60 6.26
CA SER A 324 0.77 3.29 5.44
C SER A 324 -0.46 4.01 5.97
N ILE A 325 -1.35 4.39 5.07
CA ILE A 325 -2.67 4.91 5.40
C ILE A 325 -3.66 3.79 5.12
N HIS A 326 -4.63 3.63 6.02
CA HIS A 326 -5.71 2.70 5.77
C HIS A 326 -6.47 3.11 4.49
N ARG A 327 -6.62 2.19 3.52
CA ARG A 327 -7.17 2.51 2.20
C ARG A 327 -8.54 3.21 2.20
N LEU A 328 -9.42 2.92 3.18
CA LEU A 328 -10.69 3.64 3.32
C LEU A 328 -10.50 5.10 3.75
N VAL A 329 -9.53 5.34 4.63
CA VAL A 329 -9.16 6.69 5.07
C VAL A 329 -8.53 7.44 3.89
N HIS A 330 -7.55 6.83 3.23
CA HIS A 330 -6.89 7.39 2.05
C HIS A 330 -7.88 7.80 0.96
N ALA A 331 -8.85 6.94 0.63
CA ALA A 331 -9.86 7.25 -0.38
C ALA A 331 -10.83 8.36 0.08
N TRP A 332 -11.24 8.34 1.35
CA TRP A 332 -12.12 9.37 1.92
C TRP A 332 -11.45 10.75 1.97
N ASP A 333 -10.17 10.82 2.33
CA ASP A 333 -9.40 12.08 2.39
C ASP A 333 -9.42 12.84 1.07
N ARG A 334 -9.53 12.12 -0.04
CA ARG A 334 -9.66 12.66 -1.39
C ARG A 334 -11.12 12.93 -1.77
N ASP A 335 -12.00 11.95 -1.62
CA ASP A 335 -13.40 12.02 -2.07
C ASP A 335 -14.20 13.15 -1.37
N ARG A 336 -13.73 13.64 -0.21
CA ARG A 336 -14.34 14.77 0.50
C ARG A 336 -13.96 16.16 -0.02
N LEU A 337 -12.96 16.25 -0.89
CA LEU A 337 -12.39 17.52 -1.37
C LEU A 337 -13.20 18.07 -2.55
N GLU A 338 -13.25 19.39 -2.67
CA GLU A 338 -13.80 20.04 -3.85
C GLU A 338 -12.83 19.94 -5.04
N ALA A 339 -13.32 20.06 -6.27
CA ALA A 339 -12.49 19.90 -7.48
C ALA A 339 -11.23 20.78 -7.49
N LYS A 340 -11.35 22.04 -7.03
CA LYS A 340 -10.20 22.96 -6.91
C LYS A 340 -9.19 22.55 -5.84
N GLU A 341 -9.66 21.96 -4.75
CA GLU A 341 -8.78 21.43 -3.71
C GLU A 341 -8.06 20.17 -4.19
N VAL A 342 -8.78 19.29 -4.90
CA VAL A 342 -8.20 18.10 -5.55
C VAL A 342 -7.08 18.52 -6.49
N GLU A 343 -7.33 19.47 -7.38
CA GLU A 343 -6.32 20.02 -8.29
C GLU A 343 -5.11 20.56 -7.53
N ALA A 344 -5.32 21.46 -6.56
CA ALA A 344 -4.23 22.08 -5.80
C ALA A 344 -3.36 21.06 -5.05
N PHE A 345 -3.97 20.09 -4.36
CA PHE A 345 -3.22 19.06 -3.63
C PHE A 345 -2.58 18.03 -4.56
N CYS A 346 -3.21 17.71 -5.69
CA CYS A 346 -2.66 16.81 -6.70
C CYS A 346 -1.38 17.39 -7.31
N LEU A 347 -1.39 18.67 -7.68
CA LEU A 347 -0.21 19.38 -8.21
C LEU A 347 0.87 19.60 -7.16
N ALA A 348 0.50 19.86 -5.90
CA ALA A 348 1.46 19.91 -4.81
C ALA A 348 2.14 18.55 -4.56
N ALA A 349 1.40 17.45 -4.68
CA ALA A 349 1.94 16.09 -4.57
C ALA A 349 2.87 15.76 -5.74
N LEU A 350 2.50 16.18 -6.96
CA LEU A 350 3.35 16.07 -8.15
C LEU A 350 4.70 16.75 -7.92
N GLU A 351 4.71 17.97 -7.36
CA GLU A 351 5.94 18.70 -7.06
C GLU A 351 6.84 17.98 -6.05
N VAL A 352 6.26 17.45 -4.97
CA VAL A 352 7.03 16.67 -3.98
C VAL A 352 7.63 15.42 -4.64
N LEU A 353 6.85 14.71 -5.44
CA LEU A 353 7.30 13.50 -6.11
C LEU A 353 8.34 13.76 -7.21
N TYR A 354 8.20 14.86 -7.95
CA TYR A 354 9.18 15.33 -8.92
C TYR A 354 10.53 15.60 -8.23
N ARG A 355 10.52 16.35 -7.12
CA ARG A 355 11.75 16.59 -6.33
C ARG A 355 12.33 15.29 -5.79
N ALA A 356 11.49 14.38 -5.30
CA ALA A 356 11.94 13.08 -4.81
C ALA A 356 12.61 12.27 -5.93
N ALA A 357 12.09 12.31 -7.16
CA ALA A 357 12.69 11.64 -8.31
C ALA A 357 14.05 12.24 -8.69
N GLN A 358 14.18 13.58 -8.68
CA GLN A 358 15.44 14.26 -8.97
C GLN A 358 16.56 13.96 -7.97
N HIS A 359 16.21 13.82 -6.69
CA HIS A 359 17.16 13.53 -5.61
C HIS A 359 17.26 12.03 -5.32
N CYS A 360 16.53 11.19 -6.05
CA CYS A 360 16.61 9.75 -5.94
C CYS A 360 17.97 9.31 -6.49
N GLY A 361 18.88 8.87 -5.62
CA GLY A 361 20.17 8.35 -6.03
C GLY A 361 20.02 7.11 -6.93
N ASP A 362 21.14 6.60 -7.45
CA ASP A 362 21.11 5.45 -8.38
C ASP A 362 20.76 4.10 -7.76
N ALA A 363 20.45 4.06 -6.47
CA ALA A 363 20.04 2.85 -5.77
C ALA A 363 18.72 2.29 -6.37
N PRO A 364 18.73 1.07 -6.94
CA PRO A 364 17.54 0.48 -7.56
C PRO A 364 16.34 0.36 -6.62
N GLU A 365 16.61 0.19 -5.32
CA GLU A 365 15.57 0.06 -4.30
C GLU A 365 14.81 1.38 -4.07
N ALA A 366 15.53 2.51 -3.94
CA ALA A 366 14.91 3.82 -3.76
C ALA A 366 14.02 4.18 -4.97
N LYS A 367 14.49 3.89 -6.18
CA LYS A 367 13.73 4.16 -7.39
C LYS A 367 12.47 3.29 -7.50
N ARG A 368 12.55 2.00 -7.17
CA ARG A 368 11.38 1.09 -7.15
C ARG A 368 10.30 1.50 -6.17
N ARG A 369 10.68 2.01 -4.99
CA ARG A 369 9.73 2.50 -3.97
C ARG A 369 8.99 3.76 -4.42
N LEU A 370 9.62 4.59 -5.25
CA LEU A 370 9.02 5.84 -5.71
C LEU A 370 7.95 5.63 -6.81
N VAL A 371 8.13 4.64 -7.68
CA VAL A 371 7.23 4.36 -8.83
C VAL A 371 5.75 4.25 -8.45
N PRO A 372 5.35 3.48 -7.41
CA PRO A 372 3.97 3.45 -6.92
C PRO A 372 3.36 4.81 -6.63
N HIS A 373 4.10 5.70 -5.97
CA HIS A 373 3.59 7.02 -5.62
C HIS A 373 3.44 7.91 -6.85
N LEU A 374 4.41 7.85 -7.77
CA LEU A 374 4.34 8.54 -9.06
C LEU A 374 3.08 8.10 -9.82
N LYS A 375 2.89 6.78 -9.98
CA LYS A 375 1.72 6.22 -10.67
C LYS A 375 0.39 6.71 -10.06
N THR A 376 0.25 6.60 -8.74
CA THR A 376 -0.97 7.05 -8.05
C THR A 376 -1.26 8.53 -8.25
N ASN A 377 -0.24 9.39 -8.23
CA ASN A 377 -0.44 10.81 -8.49
C ASN A 377 -0.78 11.07 -9.97
N LEU A 378 -0.12 10.38 -10.89
CA LEU A 378 -0.30 10.58 -12.32
C LEU A 378 -1.68 10.16 -12.83
N ASP A 379 -2.24 9.06 -12.31
CA ASP A 379 -3.62 8.65 -12.61
C ASP A 379 -4.62 9.79 -12.32
N GLU A 380 -4.33 10.62 -11.31
CA GLU A 380 -5.14 11.79 -10.95
C GLU A 380 -4.79 13.02 -11.80
N VAL A 381 -3.50 13.33 -11.99
CA VAL A 381 -3.05 14.49 -12.79
C VAL A 381 -3.55 14.43 -14.23
N VAL A 382 -3.60 13.22 -14.80
CA VAL A 382 -4.10 13.01 -16.18
C VAL A 382 -5.57 13.40 -16.32
N GLY A 383 -6.37 13.19 -15.27
CA GLY A 383 -7.78 13.58 -15.24
C GLY A 383 -8.03 15.08 -15.08
N LEU A 384 -7.00 15.90 -14.84
CA LEU A 384 -7.13 17.33 -14.63
C LEU A 384 -7.15 18.11 -15.96
N GLU A 385 -8.15 18.95 -16.12
CA GLU A 385 -8.18 20.01 -17.14
C GLU A 385 -7.34 21.19 -16.65
N ILE A 386 -6.10 21.30 -17.11
CA ILE A 386 -5.22 22.41 -16.73
C ILE A 386 -5.61 23.63 -17.59
N GLU A 387 -6.24 24.64 -16.97
CA GLU A 387 -6.80 25.81 -17.67
C GLU A 387 -5.77 26.90 -18.00
N ALA A 388 -4.66 27.01 -17.26
CA ALA A 388 -3.68 28.09 -17.40
C ALA A 388 -2.49 27.70 -18.32
N GLU A 389 -2.34 28.39 -19.46
CA GLU A 389 -1.33 28.06 -20.49
C GLU A 389 0.12 28.10 -19.98
N GLU A 390 0.47 29.05 -19.10
CA GLU A 390 1.86 29.26 -18.66
C GLU A 390 2.26 28.26 -17.54
N GLU A 391 1.37 27.99 -16.58
CA GLU A 391 1.58 26.97 -15.54
C GLU A 391 1.48 25.53 -16.09
N ALA A 392 0.70 25.34 -17.17
CA ALA A 392 0.55 24.05 -17.81
C ALA A 392 1.88 23.52 -18.37
N ILE A 393 2.74 24.38 -18.92
CA ILE A 393 4.05 23.95 -19.46
C ILE A 393 4.92 23.39 -18.35
N GLU A 394 5.03 24.08 -17.21
CA GLU A 394 5.86 23.62 -16.09
C GLU A 394 5.34 22.29 -15.52
N ILE A 395 4.02 22.14 -15.39
CA ILE A 395 3.40 20.87 -14.96
C ILE A 395 3.72 19.76 -15.95
N VAL A 396 3.59 20.01 -17.25
CA VAL A 396 3.88 19.04 -18.31
C VAL A 396 5.36 18.65 -18.32
N ASP A 397 6.28 19.59 -18.04
CA ASP A 397 7.71 19.31 -17.92
C ASP A 397 8.03 18.42 -16.71
N ARG A 398 7.35 18.63 -15.58
CA ARG A 398 7.47 17.74 -14.41
C ARG A 398 6.99 16.32 -14.74
N ILE A 399 5.84 16.18 -15.42
CA ILE A 399 5.33 14.89 -15.88
C ILE A 399 6.31 14.24 -16.86
N ALA A 400 6.90 15.02 -17.78
CA ALA A 400 7.89 14.52 -18.73
C ALA A 400 9.15 13.99 -18.03
N SER A 401 9.66 14.71 -17.03
CA SER A 401 10.79 14.28 -16.22
C SER A 401 10.50 12.98 -15.46
N ILE A 402 9.30 12.86 -14.87
CA ILE A 402 8.85 11.63 -14.22
C ILE A 402 8.71 10.48 -15.22
N GLY A 403 8.21 10.75 -16.44
CA GLY A 403 8.13 9.77 -17.52
C GLY A 403 9.50 9.23 -17.96
N ILE A 404 10.53 10.08 -17.96
CA ILE A 404 11.92 9.66 -18.20
C ILE A 404 12.41 8.80 -17.03
N PHE A 405 12.26 9.28 -15.80
CA PHE A 405 12.66 8.55 -14.60
C PHE A 405 12.03 7.15 -14.54
N THR A 406 10.73 7.02 -14.85
CA THR A 406 10.04 5.72 -14.87
C THR A 406 10.52 4.79 -16.00
N THR A 407 10.93 5.36 -17.15
CA THR A 407 11.56 4.60 -18.24
C THR A 407 12.88 3.98 -17.78
N ASP A 408 13.73 4.79 -17.13
CA ASP A 408 15.04 4.37 -16.62
C ASP A 408 14.93 3.28 -15.54
N ASN A 409 13.76 3.18 -14.91
CA ASN A 409 13.45 2.17 -13.90
C ASN A 409 12.82 0.88 -14.44
N GLY A 410 12.61 0.78 -15.75
CA GLY A 410 12.02 -0.40 -16.38
C GLY A 410 10.49 -0.48 -16.28
N SER A 411 9.84 0.57 -15.76
CA SER A 411 8.37 0.70 -15.73
C SER A 411 7.85 1.28 -17.05
N TRP A 412 8.13 0.58 -18.16
CA TRP A 412 7.91 1.10 -19.50
C TRP A 412 6.44 1.33 -19.85
N VAL A 413 5.53 0.52 -19.30
CA VAL A 413 4.08 0.66 -19.53
C VAL A 413 3.59 1.96 -18.91
N GLU A 414 3.92 2.20 -17.65
CA GLU A 414 3.62 3.45 -16.96
C GLU A 414 4.28 4.65 -17.65
N ALA A 415 5.56 4.53 -18.02
CA ALA A 415 6.29 5.59 -18.71
C ALA A 415 5.66 5.95 -20.06
N ALA A 416 5.19 4.97 -20.83
CA ALA A 416 4.51 5.19 -22.10
C ALA A 416 3.20 5.97 -21.91
N ALA A 417 2.41 5.66 -20.88
CA ALA A 417 1.19 6.39 -20.55
C ALA A 417 1.50 7.86 -20.22
N MET A 418 2.50 8.11 -19.38
CA MET A 418 2.92 9.49 -19.03
C MET A 418 3.43 10.28 -20.23
N LYS A 419 4.27 9.65 -21.06
CA LYS A 419 4.84 10.29 -22.25
C LYS A 419 3.78 10.59 -23.31
N LYS A 420 2.74 9.76 -23.40
CA LYS A 420 1.58 10.00 -24.26
C LYS A 420 0.82 11.26 -23.82
N GLU A 421 0.55 11.38 -22.52
CA GLU A 421 -0.14 12.54 -21.95
C GLU A 421 0.67 13.83 -22.12
N VAL A 422 1.98 13.77 -21.94
CA VAL A 422 2.89 14.89 -22.22
C VAL A 422 2.80 15.30 -23.68
N LEU A 423 2.82 14.34 -24.62
CA LEU A 423 2.71 14.63 -26.04
C LEU A 423 1.38 15.32 -26.36
N GLU A 424 0.25 14.76 -25.92
CA GLU A 424 -1.08 15.32 -26.19
C GLU A 424 -1.22 16.74 -25.64
N LYS A 425 -0.72 16.99 -24.42
CA LYS A 425 -0.73 18.33 -23.82
C LYS A 425 0.21 19.29 -24.55
N ARG A 426 1.43 18.88 -24.92
CA ARG A 426 2.36 19.73 -25.68
C ARG A 426 1.85 20.06 -27.09
N GLN A 427 1.19 19.12 -27.77
CA GLN A 427 0.53 19.37 -29.05
C GLN A 427 -0.55 20.44 -28.93
N LYS A 428 -1.38 20.37 -27.88
CA LYS A 428 -2.44 21.35 -27.63
C LYS A 428 -1.91 22.74 -27.27
N ILE A 429 -0.85 22.83 -26.47
CA ILE A 429 -0.31 24.09 -25.93
C ILE A 429 0.68 24.75 -26.91
N LEU A 430 1.62 23.98 -27.45
CA LEU A 430 2.77 24.49 -28.21
C LEU A 430 2.64 24.23 -29.73
N GLY A 431 1.74 23.33 -30.13
CA GLY A 431 1.59 22.87 -31.51
C GLY A 431 2.52 21.70 -31.86
N ASP A 432 2.25 21.06 -33.00
CA ASP A 432 2.95 19.85 -33.45
C ASP A 432 4.43 20.08 -33.83
N GLU A 433 4.75 21.25 -34.38
CA GLU A 433 6.10 21.59 -34.87
C GLU A 433 7.04 22.10 -33.77
N HIS A 434 6.55 22.30 -32.55
CA HIS A 434 7.39 22.81 -31.46
C HIS A 434 8.47 21.79 -31.08
N PRO A 435 9.74 22.21 -30.86
CA PRO A 435 10.84 21.31 -30.49
C PRO A 435 10.52 20.39 -29.30
N ASP A 436 9.81 20.90 -28.30
CA ASP A 436 9.40 20.11 -27.14
C ASP A 436 8.32 19.07 -27.45
N THR A 437 7.42 19.35 -28.39
CA THR A 437 6.41 18.41 -28.86
C THR A 437 7.07 17.27 -29.65
N ILE A 438 8.01 17.62 -30.54
CA ILE A 438 8.82 16.65 -31.29
C ILE A 438 9.66 15.78 -30.34
N THR A 439 10.24 16.39 -29.31
CA THR A 439 11.00 15.66 -28.27
C THR A 439 10.10 14.69 -27.50
N ALA A 440 8.89 15.10 -27.12
CA ALA A 440 7.93 14.23 -26.46
C ALA A 440 7.50 13.04 -27.35
N LEU A 441 7.30 13.28 -28.65
CA LEU A 441 7.00 12.25 -29.64
C LEU A 441 8.13 11.21 -29.72
N ASN A 442 9.37 11.67 -29.83
CA ASN A 442 10.55 10.80 -29.86
C ASN A 442 10.70 9.98 -28.58
N ASN A 443 10.49 10.60 -27.42
CA ASN A 443 10.56 9.94 -26.12
C ASN A 443 9.49 8.83 -25.99
N LEU A 444 8.27 9.08 -26.47
CA LEU A 444 7.19 8.09 -26.49
C LEU A 444 7.53 6.94 -27.45
N ALA A 445 8.00 7.24 -28.67
CA ALA A 445 8.36 6.23 -29.66
C ALA A 445 9.48 5.31 -29.15
N SER A 446 10.50 5.87 -28.48
CA SER A 446 11.57 5.08 -27.85
C SER A 446 11.01 4.08 -26.83
N THR A 447 10.13 4.53 -25.94
CA THR A 447 9.55 3.67 -24.90
C THR A 447 8.61 2.61 -25.46
N LEU A 448 7.86 2.91 -26.53
CA LEU A 448 7.09 1.91 -27.26
C LEU A 448 8.02 0.87 -27.92
N GLY A 449 9.17 1.30 -28.42
CA GLY A 449 10.24 0.42 -28.89
C GLY A 449 10.76 -0.52 -27.80
N ASP A 450 11.01 0.00 -26.60
CA ASP A 450 11.45 -0.78 -25.43
C ASP A 450 10.38 -1.80 -24.99
N LEU A 451 9.09 -1.46 -25.12
CA LEU A 451 7.96 -2.38 -24.94
C LEU A 451 7.84 -3.44 -26.05
N GLY A 452 8.63 -3.31 -27.11
CA GLY A 452 8.56 -4.15 -28.31
C GLY A 452 7.28 -3.95 -29.13
N LYS A 453 6.64 -2.78 -29.00
CA LYS A 453 5.51 -2.31 -29.81
C LYS A 453 6.04 -1.52 -31.02
N LEU A 454 6.80 -2.21 -31.87
CA LEU A 454 7.55 -1.59 -32.97
C LEU A 454 6.63 -0.90 -34.00
N ASP A 455 5.45 -1.47 -34.26
CA ASP A 455 4.47 -0.88 -35.19
C ASP A 455 3.92 0.46 -34.65
N GLU A 456 3.62 0.53 -33.36
CA GLU A 456 3.16 1.77 -32.70
C GLU A 456 4.29 2.81 -32.63
N ALA A 457 5.53 2.37 -32.36
CA ALA A 457 6.70 3.24 -32.34
C ALA A 457 7.00 3.84 -33.72
N ALA A 458 6.97 3.01 -34.77
CA ALA A 458 7.18 3.45 -36.14
C ALA A 458 6.07 4.40 -36.62
N ALA A 459 4.81 4.13 -36.25
CA ALA A 459 3.70 5.05 -36.53
C ALA A 459 3.90 6.41 -35.86
N LYS A 460 4.45 6.47 -34.64
CA LYS A 460 4.77 7.72 -33.96
C LYS A 460 5.94 8.47 -34.62
N GLN A 461 6.98 7.77 -35.10
CA GLN A 461 8.11 8.40 -35.79
C GLN A 461 7.77 8.88 -37.20
N ALA A 462 6.84 8.22 -37.89
CA ALA A 462 6.48 8.52 -39.27
C ALA A 462 5.77 9.87 -39.44
N GLY A 463 5.15 10.43 -38.39
CA GLY A 463 4.41 11.70 -38.44
C GLY A 463 3.16 11.69 -39.34
N ASP A 464 2.96 10.63 -40.13
CA ASP A 464 1.93 10.51 -41.16
C ASP A 464 1.65 9.02 -41.45
N PRO A 465 0.38 8.52 -41.36
CA PRO A 465 0.05 7.11 -41.58
C PRO A 465 0.42 6.54 -42.96
N ASP A 466 0.73 7.38 -43.95
CA ASP A 466 1.07 6.92 -45.31
C ASP A 466 2.51 6.40 -45.48
N VAL A 467 3.42 6.69 -44.54
CA VAL A 467 4.83 6.22 -44.66
C VAL A 467 4.97 4.72 -44.33
N LEU A 468 4.07 4.15 -43.52
CA LEU A 468 4.06 2.70 -43.22
C LEU A 468 3.56 1.84 -44.39
N GLN A 469 2.77 2.42 -45.31
CA GLN A 469 2.40 1.73 -46.55
C GLN A 469 3.56 1.71 -47.57
N ALA A 470 4.50 2.66 -47.48
CA ALA A 470 5.66 2.69 -48.37
C ALA A 470 6.73 1.63 -48.01
N THR A 471 6.86 1.26 -46.73
CA THR A 471 7.86 0.26 -46.28
C THR A 471 7.38 -1.19 -46.41
N SER A 472 6.06 -1.44 -46.46
CA SER A 472 5.48 -2.76 -46.77
C SER A 472 5.57 -3.14 -48.26
N GLY A 473 5.98 -2.21 -49.13
CA GLY A 473 6.18 -2.41 -50.58
C GLY A 473 7.56 -2.91 -51.01
N ILE A 474 8.53 -3.08 -50.11
CA ILE A 474 9.84 -3.63 -50.46
C ILE A 474 9.72 -5.17 -50.50
N GLN A 475 9.24 -5.68 -51.65
CA GLN A 475 9.42 -7.08 -52.01
C GLN A 475 10.93 -7.35 -52.11
N LEU A 476 11.43 -8.23 -51.23
CA LEU A 476 12.71 -8.90 -51.41
C LEU A 476 12.64 -9.70 -52.72
N SER A 477 13.37 -9.24 -53.74
CA SER A 477 13.77 -10.02 -54.91
C SER A 477 15.19 -10.53 -54.76
#